data_AF-A0ABD1EFV9-F1
#
_entry.id   AF-A0ABD1EFV9-F1
#
_cell.length_a   1.000
_cell.length_b   1.000
_cell.length_c   1.000
_cell.angle_alpha   90.00
_cell.angle_beta   90.00
_cell.angle_gamma   90.00
#
_symmetry.space_group_name_H-M   'P 1'
#
loop_
_entity.id
_entity.type
_entity.pdbx_description
1 polymer ?
#
loop_
_entity_poly.entity_id
_entity_poly.type
_entity_poly.pdbx_seq_one_letter_code
_entity_poly.pdbx_strand_id
1 'polypeptide(L)'
;MALTANQCNLLLDIFEPENIKSKTLEVISNDLNKKFQKTDHLKVGNCLVMLLQQNLLQEKDQRLAAITVLYELYRSEPLISNPFGSVFVQLLYPPEQHNTVGAPKLEYPGQLPKLTEAEKHFLCLLLSDVHRDSLLRRTGSQITNLDISPKSKSDFSALRLSLAEKLIELPHTSKSGIPVILSLPDKNQQKSTEEVYIRDIVNKLAAGENAPINKVYKPELVTLAPPLLNCQDELVWLNATNPKEHLVCYDATMCIPDIAGYEVRQLMNKAYKAALSLPQQQQLLGELEKDPKLVYHIGLTPQKLPELVENNPLIAIEVLLKLMQSKQITEYFSILVNMEMSLHSMEVVNRICASVYFQLHIHL
;
A
#
# COMPACT_ATOMS: atom_id res chain seq x y z
N MET A 1 -11.59 -17.12 9.39
CA MET A 1 -11.75 -17.00 10.84
C MET A 1 -12.77 -18.04 11.31
N ALA A 2 -12.28 -19.18 11.79
CA ALA A 2 -13.12 -20.27 12.31
C ALA A 2 -13.25 -20.19 13.84
N LEU A 3 -14.24 -20.89 14.38
CA LEU A 3 -14.35 -21.10 15.83
C LEU A 3 -13.27 -22.06 16.30
N THR A 4 -12.90 -22.01 17.58
CA THR A 4 -12.13 -23.10 18.20
C THR A 4 -13.04 -24.31 18.43
N ALA A 5 -12.47 -25.52 18.57
CA ALA A 5 -13.27 -26.72 18.85
C ALA A 5 -14.13 -26.57 20.12
N ASN A 6 -13.57 -25.94 21.16
CA ASN A 6 -14.30 -25.66 22.40
C ASN A 6 -15.47 -24.69 22.18
N GLN A 7 -15.24 -23.61 21.43
CA GLN A 7 -16.30 -22.66 21.08
C GLN A 7 -17.39 -23.29 20.20
N CYS A 8 -17.00 -24.18 19.28
CA CYS A 8 -17.93 -24.91 18.43
C CYS A 8 -18.82 -25.85 19.27
N ASN A 9 -18.23 -26.61 20.21
CA ASN A 9 -18.98 -27.45 21.14
C ASN A 9 -19.94 -26.63 22.01
N LEU A 10 -19.47 -25.50 22.57
CA LEU A 10 -20.32 -24.60 23.36
C LEU A 10 -21.54 -24.09 22.56
N LEU A 11 -21.35 -23.78 21.27
CA LEU A 11 -22.44 -23.36 20.39
C LEU A 11 -23.43 -24.51 20.16
N LEU A 12 -22.93 -25.72 19.92
CA LEU A 12 -23.76 -26.90 19.71
C LEU A 12 -24.56 -27.29 20.97
N ASP A 13 -24.00 -27.11 22.16
CA ASP A 13 -24.69 -27.36 23.43
C ASP A 13 -25.81 -26.34 23.69
N ILE A 14 -25.63 -25.08 23.27
CA ILE A 14 -26.74 -24.10 23.26
C ILE A 14 -27.84 -24.56 22.30
N PHE A 15 -27.46 -25.11 21.15
CA PHE A 15 -28.36 -25.50 20.07
C PHE A 15 -28.89 -26.94 20.14
N GLU A 16 -28.66 -27.65 21.24
CA GLU A 16 -29.19 -28.99 21.46
C GLU A 16 -30.73 -28.97 21.45
N PRO A 17 -31.41 -29.93 20.78
CA PRO A 17 -32.86 -29.86 20.53
C PRO A 17 -33.70 -29.75 21.81
N GLU A 18 -33.32 -30.50 22.86
CA GLU A 18 -33.98 -30.45 24.18
C GLU A 18 -33.88 -29.06 24.84
N ASN A 19 -32.72 -28.41 24.68
CA ASN A 19 -32.45 -27.10 25.24
C ASN A 19 -33.27 -26.01 24.53
N ILE A 20 -33.40 -26.12 23.20
CA ILE A 20 -34.13 -25.15 22.38
C ILE A 20 -35.65 -25.25 22.56
N LYS A 21 -36.19 -26.46 22.72
CA LYS A 21 -37.64 -26.63 22.97
C LYS A 21 -38.07 -26.08 24.32
N SER A 22 -37.20 -26.19 25.33
CA SER A 22 -37.51 -25.79 26.71
C SER A 22 -37.30 -24.31 26.99
N LYS A 23 -36.37 -23.64 26.29
CA LYS A 23 -36.02 -22.23 26.52
C LYS A 23 -36.70 -21.28 25.54
N THR A 24 -36.91 -20.04 25.98
CA THR A 24 -37.38 -18.96 25.11
C THR A 24 -36.22 -18.42 24.26
N LEU A 25 -36.55 -17.79 23.12
CA LEU A 25 -35.55 -17.22 22.22
C LEU A 25 -34.71 -16.12 22.89
N GLU A 26 -35.29 -15.37 23.81
CA GLU A 26 -34.59 -14.39 24.64
C GLU A 26 -33.52 -15.05 25.52
N VAL A 27 -33.86 -16.16 26.18
CA VAL A 27 -32.92 -16.87 27.05
C VAL A 27 -31.78 -17.47 26.24
N ILE A 28 -32.07 -18.03 25.06
CA ILE A 28 -31.05 -18.57 24.14
C ILE A 28 -30.08 -17.47 23.70
N SER A 29 -30.61 -16.32 23.29
CA SER A 29 -29.80 -15.17 22.86
C SER A 29 -28.93 -14.63 24.00
N ASN A 30 -29.49 -14.56 25.21
CA ASN A 30 -28.76 -14.13 26.40
C ASN A 30 -27.69 -15.14 26.84
N ASP A 31 -27.94 -16.45 26.74
CA ASP A 31 -26.94 -17.49 27.05
C ASP A 31 -25.75 -17.40 26.08
N LEU A 32 -26.02 -17.14 24.80
CA LEU A 32 -24.97 -16.95 23.80
C LEU A 32 -24.14 -15.69 24.06
N ASN A 33 -24.78 -14.55 24.30
CA ASN A 33 -24.07 -13.29 24.63
C ASN A 33 -23.24 -13.38 25.92
N LYS A 34 -23.57 -14.30 26.84
CA LYS A 34 -22.76 -14.58 28.04
C LYS A 34 -21.54 -15.45 27.74
N LYS A 35 -21.67 -16.41 26.81
CA LYS A 35 -20.61 -17.39 26.49
C LYS A 35 -19.65 -16.91 25.40
N PHE A 36 -20.06 -15.96 24.56
CA PHE A 36 -19.26 -15.43 23.45
C PHE A 36 -19.05 -13.93 23.58
N GLN A 37 -17.84 -13.48 23.22
CA GLN A 37 -17.51 -12.06 23.16
C GLN A 37 -17.93 -11.46 21.81
N LYS A 38 -18.09 -10.13 21.75
CA LYS A 38 -18.43 -9.40 20.51
C LYS A 38 -17.46 -9.69 19.35
N THR A 39 -16.19 -9.93 19.64
CA THR A 39 -15.16 -10.30 18.66
C THR A 39 -15.41 -11.63 17.97
N ASP A 40 -16.17 -12.52 18.59
CA ASP A 40 -16.50 -13.84 18.06
C ASP A 40 -17.86 -13.89 17.36
N HIS A 41 -18.68 -12.83 17.44
CA HIS A 41 -20.03 -12.78 16.87
C HIS A 41 -20.04 -13.11 15.37
N LEU A 42 -19.08 -12.57 14.61
CA LEU A 42 -18.99 -12.86 13.17
C LEU A 42 -18.69 -14.34 12.91
N LYS A 43 -17.81 -14.95 13.73
CA LYS A 43 -17.46 -16.39 13.61
C LYS A 43 -18.64 -17.28 13.95
N VAL A 44 -19.35 -16.95 15.04
CA VAL A 44 -20.56 -17.65 15.47
C VAL A 44 -21.66 -17.53 14.41
N GLY A 45 -21.92 -16.32 13.90
CA GLY A 45 -22.92 -16.12 12.88
C GLY A 45 -22.59 -16.82 11.56
N ASN A 46 -21.32 -16.79 11.10
CA ASN A 46 -20.90 -17.58 9.94
C ASN A 46 -21.11 -19.09 10.14
N CYS A 47 -20.82 -19.60 11.35
CA CYS A 47 -21.09 -20.99 11.70
C CYS A 47 -22.59 -21.31 11.64
N LEU A 48 -23.45 -20.44 12.19
CA LEU A 48 -24.90 -20.62 12.13
C LEU A 48 -25.44 -20.58 10.68
N VAL A 49 -24.92 -19.69 9.84
CA VAL A 49 -25.28 -19.63 8.41
C VAL A 49 -24.87 -20.94 7.72
N MET A 50 -23.66 -21.45 7.97
CA MET A 50 -23.22 -22.74 7.45
C MET A 50 -24.14 -23.88 7.90
N LEU A 51 -24.50 -23.93 9.19
CA LEU A 51 -25.41 -24.94 9.73
C LEU A 51 -26.80 -24.90 9.07
N LEU A 52 -27.31 -23.69 8.77
CA LEU A 52 -28.56 -23.50 8.04
C LEU A 52 -28.44 -23.97 6.58
N GLN A 53 -27.38 -23.58 5.87
CA GLN A 53 -27.14 -23.93 4.46
C GLN A 53 -26.98 -25.44 4.24
N GLN A 54 -26.30 -26.13 5.17
CA GLN A 54 -26.06 -27.57 5.09
C GLN A 54 -27.19 -28.40 5.73
N ASN A 55 -28.29 -27.75 6.14
CA ASN A 55 -29.44 -28.39 6.79
C ASN A 55 -29.06 -29.25 8.01
N LEU A 56 -28.05 -28.82 8.78
CA LEU A 56 -27.57 -29.51 9.98
C LEU A 56 -28.42 -29.18 11.21
N LEU A 57 -29.22 -28.11 11.16
CA LEU A 57 -30.29 -27.81 12.12
C LEU A 57 -31.62 -28.38 11.58
N GLN A 58 -31.88 -29.65 11.91
CA GLN A 58 -33.00 -30.40 11.32
C GLN A 58 -34.37 -29.92 11.82
N GLU A 59 -34.45 -29.47 13.07
CA GLU A 59 -35.70 -29.03 13.67
C GLU A 59 -36.05 -27.57 13.33
N LYS A 60 -37.34 -27.28 13.15
CA LYS A 60 -37.84 -25.92 12.88
C LYS A 60 -37.49 -24.95 14.02
N ASP A 61 -37.54 -25.45 15.26
CA ASP A 61 -37.26 -24.65 16.45
C ASP A 61 -35.78 -24.24 16.51
N GLN A 62 -34.87 -25.15 16.14
CA GLN A 62 -33.43 -24.86 16.03
C GLN A 62 -33.15 -23.81 14.95
N ARG A 63 -33.83 -23.92 13.79
CA ARG A 63 -33.72 -22.95 12.71
C ARG A 63 -34.21 -21.56 13.13
N LEU A 64 -35.36 -21.48 13.80
CA LEU A 64 -35.90 -20.22 14.33
C LEU A 64 -34.95 -19.59 15.38
N ALA A 65 -34.40 -20.40 16.28
CA ALA A 65 -33.40 -19.95 17.23
C ALA A 65 -32.15 -19.40 16.54
N ALA A 66 -31.67 -20.06 15.49
CA ALA A 66 -30.49 -19.62 14.74
C ALA A 66 -30.73 -18.28 14.04
N ILE A 67 -31.88 -18.12 13.38
CA ILE A 67 -32.29 -16.87 12.72
C ILE A 67 -32.41 -15.74 13.75
N THR A 68 -33.00 -16.02 14.91
CA THR A 68 -33.16 -15.04 15.98
C THR A 68 -31.82 -14.58 16.55
N VAL A 69 -30.91 -15.53 16.79
CA VAL A 69 -29.54 -15.24 17.24
C VAL A 69 -28.80 -14.39 16.21
N LEU A 70 -28.86 -14.75 14.92
CA LEU A 70 -28.22 -13.97 13.84
C LEU A 70 -28.66 -12.51 13.85
N TYR A 71 -29.93 -12.24 14.16
CA TYR A 71 -30.45 -10.89 14.29
C TYR A 71 -29.92 -10.21 15.58
N GLU A 72 -30.03 -10.87 16.74
CA GLU A 72 -29.65 -10.29 18.03
C GLU A 72 -28.14 -10.01 18.16
N LEU A 73 -27.27 -10.77 17.48
CA LEU A 73 -25.80 -10.56 17.49
C LEU A 73 -25.37 -9.16 17.05
N TYR A 74 -26.17 -8.52 16.18
CA TYR A 74 -25.89 -7.20 15.58
C TYR A 74 -27.08 -6.24 15.72
N ARG A 75 -27.94 -6.47 16.72
CA ARG A 75 -29.13 -5.64 17.00
C ARG A 75 -28.84 -4.15 17.10
N SER A 76 -27.68 -3.78 17.64
CA SER A 76 -27.32 -2.36 17.85
C SER A 76 -27.07 -1.61 16.54
N GLU A 77 -26.93 -2.32 15.43
CA GLU A 77 -26.63 -1.77 14.11
C GLU A 77 -27.87 -1.84 13.21
N PRO A 78 -28.02 -0.89 12.26
CA PRO A 78 -29.10 -0.98 11.29
C PRO A 78 -28.95 -2.25 10.43
N LEU A 79 -30.08 -2.79 9.95
CA LEU A 79 -30.10 -4.02 9.14
C LEU A 79 -29.21 -3.97 7.88
N ILE A 80 -29.00 -2.78 7.32
CA ILE A 80 -28.11 -2.57 6.16
C ILE A 80 -26.64 -2.74 6.55
N SER A 81 -26.27 -2.43 7.79
CA SER A 81 -24.92 -2.61 8.34
C SER A 81 -24.66 -4.02 8.86
N ASN A 82 -25.73 -4.73 9.25
CA ASN A 82 -25.63 -6.11 9.71
C ASN A 82 -24.99 -7.03 8.64
N PRO A 83 -23.90 -7.75 8.96
CA PRO A 83 -23.21 -8.63 8.00
C PRO A 83 -24.11 -9.77 7.47
N PHE A 84 -25.17 -10.12 8.19
CA PHE A 84 -26.14 -11.15 7.82
C PHE A 84 -27.42 -10.58 7.22
N GLY A 85 -27.48 -9.27 6.93
CA GLY A 85 -28.66 -8.62 6.33
C GLY A 85 -29.17 -9.32 5.07
N SER A 86 -28.25 -9.73 4.19
CA SER A 86 -28.56 -10.46 2.95
C SER A 86 -29.16 -11.85 3.21
N VAL A 87 -28.78 -12.52 4.30
CA VAL A 87 -29.31 -13.85 4.71
C VAL A 87 -30.80 -13.74 5.02
N PHE A 88 -31.22 -12.71 5.75
CA PHE A 88 -32.65 -12.51 6.07
C PHE A 88 -33.48 -12.24 4.81
N VAL A 89 -32.97 -11.42 3.89
CA VAL A 89 -33.65 -11.16 2.61
C VAL A 89 -33.75 -12.42 1.77
N GLN A 90 -32.71 -13.24 1.70
CA GLN A 90 -32.73 -14.52 0.98
C GLN A 90 -33.68 -15.55 1.61
N LEU A 91 -33.85 -15.54 2.94
CA LEU A 91 -34.82 -16.39 3.63
C LEU A 91 -36.28 -15.99 3.34
N LEU A 92 -36.55 -14.68 3.21
CA LEU A 92 -37.88 -14.15 2.87
C LEU A 92 -38.20 -14.28 1.37
N TYR A 93 -37.23 -13.93 0.52
CA TYR A 93 -37.31 -13.92 -0.93
C TYR A 93 -36.20 -14.79 -1.51
N PRO A 94 -36.33 -16.14 -1.40
CA PRO A 94 -35.36 -17.03 -2.02
C PRO A 94 -35.30 -16.73 -3.52
N PRO A 95 -34.10 -16.71 -4.14
CA PRO A 95 -33.98 -16.40 -5.56
C PRO A 95 -34.82 -17.41 -6.34
N GLU A 96 -35.88 -16.90 -6.98
CA GLU A 96 -36.77 -17.72 -7.79
C GLU A 96 -35.99 -18.19 -9.02
N GLN A 97 -35.84 -19.51 -9.15
CA GLN A 97 -35.41 -20.09 -10.41
C GLN A 97 -36.58 -19.96 -11.37
N HIS A 98 -36.37 -19.25 -12.48
CA HIS A 98 -37.27 -19.34 -13.62
C HIS A 98 -37.34 -20.81 -14.04
N ASN A 99 -38.35 -21.52 -13.53
CA ASN A 99 -38.67 -22.87 -13.98
C ASN A 99 -39.13 -22.75 -15.42
N THR A 100 -38.21 -22.93 -16.37
CA THR A 100 -38.60 -23.48 -17.66
C THR A 100 -39.18 -24.86 -17.38
N VAL A 101 -40.44 -25.05 -17.76
CA VAL A 101 -41.18 -26.31 -17.54
C VAL A 101 -40.33 -27.48 -18.05
N GLY A 102 -39.93 -28.39 -17.15
CA GLY A 102 -39.18 -29.61 -17.47
C GLY A 102 -37.71 -29.64 -17.05
N ALA A 103 -37.10 -28.54 -16.57
CA ALA A 103 -35.75 -28.57 -16.01
C ALA A 103 -35.78 -28.99 -14.52
N PRO A 104 -34.85 -29.86 -14.05
CA PRO A 104 -34.72 -30.14 -12.63
C PRO A 104 -34.38 -28.85 -11.87
N LYS A 105 -34.95 -28.70 -10.66
CA LYS A 105 -34.63 -27.57 -9.76
C LYS A 105 -33.12 -27.60 -9.49
N LEU A 106 -32.42 -26.55 -9.89
CA LEU A 106 -30.97 -26.48 -9.77
C LEU A 106 -30.61 -26.01 -8.37
N GLU A 107 -30.50 -26.90 -7.38
CA GLU A 107 -29.98 -26.49 -6.07
C GLU A 107 -28.56 -25.92 -6.24
N TYR A 108 -28.35 -24.69 -5.75
CA TYR A 108 -27.04 -24.04 -5.85
C TYR A 108 -26.29 -24.13 -4.52
N PRO A 109 -24.95 -24.21 -4.56
CA PRO A 109 -24.13 -24.23 -3.35
C PRO A 109 -24.43 -23.06 -2.40
N GLY A 110 -24.70 -23.37 -1.13
CA GLY A 110 -24.99 -22.34 -0.11
C GLY A 110 -26.44 -21.83 -0.09
N GLN A 111 -27.37 -22.54 -0.74
CA GLN A 111 -28.80 -22.24 -0.63
C GLN A 111 -29.29 -22.35 0.83
N LEU A 112 -30.08 -21.36 1.26
CA LEU A 112 -30.70 -21.35 2.59
C LEU A 112 -31.99 -22.19 2.64
N PRO A 113 -32.38 -22.70 3.81
CA PRO A 113 -33.56 -23.54 3.96
C PRO A 113 -34.84 -22.75 3.65
N LYS A 114 -35.81 -23.41 3.03
CA LYS A 114 -37.13 -22.81 2.77
C LYS A 114 -37.92 -22.70 4.07
N LEU A 115 -38.30 -21.48 4.43
CA LEU A 115 -39.12 -21.21 5.60
C LEU A 115 -40.60 -21.50 5.31
N THR A 116 -41.28 -22.04 6.32
CA THR A 116 -42.75 -22.12 6.37
C THR A 116 -43.36 -20.73 6.51
N GLU A 117 -44.65 -20.58 6.23
CA GLU A 117 -45.32 -19.27 6.33
C GLU A 117 -45.28 -18.69 7.75
N ALA A 118 -45.33 -19.54 8.79
CA ALA A 118 -45.19 -19.10 10.18
C ALA A 118 -43.78 -18.55 10.47
N GLU A 119 -42.74 -19.23 9.98
CA GLU A 119 -41.35 -18.79 10.12
C GLU A 119 -41.09 -17.50 9.35
N LYS A 120 -41.66 -17.35 8.15
CA LYS A 120 -41.59 -16.10 7.38
C LYS A 120 -42.28 -14.96 8.12
N HIS A 121 -43.50 -15.19 8.63
CA HIS A 121 -44.22 -14.17 9.39
C HIS A 121 -43.45 -13.73 10.63
N PHE A 122 -42.88 -14.67 11.37
CA PHE A 122 -42.00 -14.38 12.50
C PHE A 122 -40.78 -13.54 12.08
N LEU A 123 -40.10 -13.92 11.00
CA LEU A 123 -38.95 -13.16 10.50
C LEU A 123 -39.36 -11.74 10.07
N CYS A 124 -40.51 -11.57 9.43
CA CYS A 124 -41.05 -10.24 9.10
C CYS A 124 -41.25 -9.39 10.35
N LEU A 125 -41.84 -9.94 11.41
CA LEU A 125 -42.04 -9.23 12.67
C LEU A 125 -40.71 -8.88 13.34
N LEU A 126 -39.75 -9.81 13.34
CA LEU A 126 -38.41 -9.62 13.89
C LEU A 126 -37.66 -8.49 13.18
N LEU A 127 -37.69 -8.45 11.85
CA LEU A 127 -37.03 -7.40 11.07
C LEU A 127 -37.74 -6.04 11.16
N SER A 128 -39.06 -6.03 11.38
CA SER A 128 -39.84 -4.80 11.54
C SER A 128 -39.67 -4.18 12.94
N ASP A 129 -39.03 -4.88 13.88
CA ASP A 129 -38.90 -4.54 15.30
C ASP A 129 -40.26 -4.29 16.00
N VAL A 130 -41.34 -4.88 15.49
CA VAL A 130 -42.69 -4.70 16.01
C VAL A 130 -42.96 -5.75 17.09
N HIS A 131 -43.28 -5.30 18.32
CA HIS A 131 -43.60 -6.17 19.47
C HIS A 131 -42.50 -7.22 19.79
N ARG A 132 -41.23 -6.91 19.49
CA ARG A 132 -40.06 -7.79 19.62
C ARG A 132 -39.96 -8.50 20.98
N ASP A 133 -40.08 -7.76 22.08
CA ASP A 133 -39.93 -8.34 23.43
C ASP A 133 -40.98 -9.41 23.72
N SER A 134 -42.19 -9.27 23.17
CA SER A 134 -43.24 -10.27 23.32
C SER A 134 -42.99 -11.52 22.48
N LEU A 135 -42.29 -11.36 21.34
CA LEU A 135 -41.94 -12.45 20.43
C LEU A 135 -40.77 -13.27 20.95
N LEU A 136 -39.72 -12.60 21.46
CA LEU A 136 -38.54 -13.29 22.01
C LEU A 136 -38.84 -14.05 23.30
N ARG A 137 -39.90 -13.66 24.03
CA ARG A 137 -40.41 -14.40 25.18
C ARG A 137 -41.14 -15.70 24.81
N ARG A 138 -41.34 -15.99 23.52
CA ARG A 138 -41.94 -17.25 23.05
C ARG A 138 -40.88 -18.29 22.75
N THR A 139 -41.28 -19.56 22.76
CA THR A 139 -40.44 -20.67 22.27
C THR A 139 -40.62 -20.86 20.76
N GLY A 140 -39.69 -21.56 20.11
CA GLY A 140 -39.81 -21.88 18.68
C GLY A 140 -41.11 -22.63 18.36
N SER A 141 -41.49 -23.59 19.21
CA SER A 141 -42.71 -24.37 19.01
C SER A 141 -43.98 -23.52 19.19
N GLN A 142 -43.96 -22.51 20.06
CA GLN A 142 -45.07 -21.57 20.17
C GLN A 142 -45.21 -20.72 18.91
N ILE A 143 -44.09 -20.31 18.30
CA ILE A 143 -44.06 -19.48 17.10
C ILE A 143 -44.53 -20.25 15.87
N THR A 144 -44.09 -21.50 15.71
CA THR A 144 -44.50 -22.34 14.57
C THR A 144 -45.99 -22.67 14.57
N ASN A 145 -46.63 -22.66 15.74
CA ASN A 145 -48.05 -22.93 15.92
C ASN A 145 -48.92 -21.66 15.95
N LEU A 146 -48.38 -20.47 15.68
CA LEU A 146 -49.17 -19.24 15.63
C LEU A 146 -50.10 -19.23 14.41
N ASP A 147 -51.36 -18.86 14.64
CA ASP A 147 -52.30 -18.58 13.56
C ASP A 147 -51.88 -17.29 12.84
N ILE A 148 -51.48 -17.44 11.58
CA ILE A 148 -51.00 -16.35 10.76
C ILE A 148 -52.21 -15.64 10.14
N SER A 149 -52.38 -14.35 10.44
CA SER A 149 -53.36 -13.55 9.71
C SER A 149 -52.86 -13.23 8.30
N PRO A 150 -53.63 -13.52 7.23
CA PRO A 150 -53.21 -13.32 5.84
C PRO A 150 -53.00 -11.84 5.44
N LYS A 151 -53.30 -10.89 6.32
CA LYS A 151 -53.24 -9.44 6.06
C LYS A 151 -51.90 -8.77 6.39
N SER A 152 -50.91 -9.51 6.91
CA SER A 152 -49.67 -8.94 7.46
C SER A 152 -48.42 -9.16 6.58
N LYS A 153 -48.53 -8.93 5.27
CA LYS A 153 -47.35 -8.94 4.39
C LYS A 153 -46.59 -7.62 4.56
N SER A 154 -45.57 -7.63 5.42
CA SER A 154 -44.61 -6.53 5.50
C SER A 154 -43.83 -6.43 4.19
N ASP A 155 -43.67 -5.21 3.67
CA ASP A 155 -42.88 -4.95 2.46
C ASP A 155 -41.41 -4.65 2.84
N PHE A 156 -40.48 -5.46 2.34
CA PHE A 156 -39.04 -5.28 2.50
C PHE A 156 -38.33 -4.94 1.17
N SER A 157 -39.08 -4.49 0.17
CA SER A 157 -38.57 -4.09 -1.14
C SER A 157 -37.45 -3.02 -1.02
N ALA A 158 -37.65 -2.01 -0.19
CA ALA A 158 -36.67 -0.95 0.08
C ALA A 158 -35.38 -1.49 0.72
N LEU A 159 -35.51 -2.35 1.75
CA LEU A 159 -34.35 -2.97 2.40
C LEU A 159 -33.55 -3.83 1.41
N ARG A 160 -34.24 -4.60 0.56
CA ARG A 160 -33.62 -5.40 -0.49
C ARG A 160 -32.87 -4.53 -1.50
N LEU A 161 -33.43 -3.40 -1.89
CA LEU A 161 -32.79 -2.44 -2.79
C LEU A 161 -31.50 -1.89 -2.17
N SER A 162 -31.57 -1.36 -0.95
CA SER A 162 -30.39 -0.78 -0.27
C SER A 162 -29.27 -1.79 -0.03
N LEU A 163 -29.60 -3.05 0.30
CA LEU A 163 -28.61 -4.11 0.41
C LEU A 163 -27.99 -4.47 -0.96
N ALA A 164 -28.77 -4.45 -2.03
CA ALA A 164 -28.26 -4.69 -3.38
C ALA A 164 -27.31 -3.56 -3.83
N GLU A 165 -27.64 -2.30 -3.57
CA GLU A 165 -26.78 -1.14 -3.84
C GLU A 165 -25.43 -1.27 -3.11
N LYS A 166 -25.47 -1.58 -1.81
CA LYS A 166 -24.25 -1.80 -1.01
C LYS A 166 -23.38 -2.94 -1.56
N LEU A 167 -23.99 -4.01 -2.08
CA LEU A 167 -23.24 -5.09 -2.72
C LEU A 167 -22.61 -4.65 -4.05
N ILE A 168 -23.26 -3.75 -4.81
CA ILE A 168 -22.71 -3.23 -6.07
C ILE A 168 -21.40 -2.48 -5.83
N GLU A 169 -21.30 -1.72 -4.72
CA GLU A 169 -20.09 -0.99 -4.33
C GLU A 169 -18.88 -1.89 -4.02
N LEU A 170 -19.10 -3.16 -3.67
CA LEU A 170 -18.00 -4.09 -3.38
C LEU A 170 -17.26 -4.51 -4.66
N PRO A 171 -15.94 -4.79 -4.58
CA PRO A 171 -15.19 -5.36 -5.69
C PRO A 171 -15.82 -6.65 -6.22
N HIS A 172 -15.73 -6.88 -7.54
CA HIS A 172 -16.25 -8.11 -8.15
C HIS A 172 -15.64 -9.37 -7.53
N THR A 173 -14.35 -9.34 -7.18
CA THR A 173 -13.65 -10.45 -6.51
C THR A 173 -14.20 -10.79 -5.13
N SER A 174 -14.85 -9.84 -4.44
CA SER A 174 -15.52 -10.09 -3.16
C SER A 174 -16.89 -10.73 -3.33
N LYS A 175 -17.50 -10.60 -4.52
CA LYS A 175 -18.81 -11.17 -4.89
C LYS A 175 -18.69 -12.52 -5.61
N SER A 176 -17.53 -12.81 -6.17
CA SER A 176 -17.26 -14.02 -6.95
C SER A 176 -16.61 -15.09 -6.09
N GLY A 177 -17.41 -16.04 -5.61
CA GLY A 177 -16.92 -17.16 -4.84
C GLY A 177 -17.95 -18.28 -4.69
N ILE A 178 -17.51 -19.52 -4.79
CA ILE A 178 -18.33 -20.71 -4.56
C ILE A 178 -17.90 -21.31 -3.22
N PRO A 179 -18.82 -21.55 -2.27
CA PRO A 179 -18.48 -22.19 -1.00
C PRO A 179 -17.87 -23.58 -1.24
N VAL A 180 -16.82 -23.92 -0.48
CA VAL A 180 -16.13 -25.21 -0.61
C VAL A 180 -16.93 -26.36 0.03
N ILE A 181 -17.85 -26.04 0.94
CA ILE A 181 -18.74 -27.01 1.56
C ILE A 181 -19.95 -27.21 0.64
N LEU A 182 -19.99 -28.37 -0.02
CA LEU A 182 -21.03 -28.74 -0.98
C LEU A 182 -21.87 -29.88 -0.41
N SER A 183 -23.19 -29.69 -0.35
CA SER A 183 -24.14 -30.78 -0.15
C SER A 183 -24.10 -31.68 -1.37
N LEU A 184 -23.94 -32.99 -1.16
CA LEU A 184 -24.07 -33.94 -2.25
C LEU A 184 -25.57 -34.06 -2.61
N PRO A 185 -25.97 -33.86 -3.87
CA PRO A 185 -27.34 -34.13 -4.28
C PRO A 185 -27.64 -35.62 -4.12
N ASP A 186 -28.70 -35.93 -3.38
CA ASP A 186 -29.03 -37.24 -2.80
C ASP A 186 -28.71 -38.45 -3.68
N LYS A 187 -27.92 -39.38 -3.12
CA LYS A 187 -28.18 -40.82 -3.29
C LYS A 187 -28.84 -41.28 -2.02
N ASN A 188 -30.09 -41.75 -2.10
CA ASN A 188 -30.84 -42.48 -1.08
C ASN A 188 -29.94 -43.06 0.04
N GLN A 189 -29.76 -42.31 1.13
CA GLN A 189 -29.10 -42.81 2.33
C GLN A 189 -30.10 -42.75 3.47
N GLN A 190 -30.22 -43.90 4.12
CA GLN A 190 -31.12 -44.17 5.22
C GLN A 190 -30.95 -43.10 6.30
N LYS A 191 -32.09 -42.61 6.83
CA LYS A 191 -32.18 -41.64 7.94
C LYS A 191 -31.70 -42.25 9.26
N SER A 192 -30.43 -42.62 9.34
CA SER A 192 -29.80 -43.20 10.52
C SER A 192 -28.41 -42.62 10.71
N THR A 193 -28.29 -41.29 10.67
CA THR A 193 -27.07 -40.61 11.09
C THR A 193 -27.30 -40.14 12.52
N GLU A 194 -26.74 -40.87 13.48
CA GLU A 194 -26.83 -40.59 14.91
C GLU A 194 -26.32 -39.18 15.23
N GLU A 195 -26.96 -38.47 16.18
CA GLU A 195 -26.64 -37.08 16.58
C GLU A 195 -25.16 -36.87 16.94
N VAL A 196 -24.49 -37.93 17.39
CA VAL A 196 -23.05 -37.96 17.71
C VAL A 196 -22.19 -37.63 16.49
N TYR A 197 -22.56 -38.09 15.29
CA TYR A 197 -21.83 -37.79 14.06
C TYR A 197 -21.99 -36.32 13.63
N ILE A 198 -23.13 -35.69 13.92
CA ILE A 198 -23.38 -34.29 13.52
C ILE A 198 -22.40 -33.37 14.26
N ARG A 199 -22.20 -33.58 15.56
CA ARG A 199 -21.25 -32.79 16.35
C ARG A 199 -19.83 -32.89 15.79
N ASP A 200 -19.37 -34.10 15.47
CA ASP A 200 -18.05 -34.33 14.88
C ASP A 200 -17.91 -33.71 13.49
N ILE A 201 -18.95 -33.80 12.65
CA ILE A 201 -18.98 -33.18 11.32
C ILE A 201 -18.86 -31.66 11.46
N VAL A 202 -19.67 -31.04 12.31
CA VAL A 202 -19.64 -29.59 12.51
C VAL A 202 -18.27 -29.15 13.02
N ASN A 203 -17.67 -29.87 13.96
CA ASN A 203 -16.31 -29.57 14.43
C ASN A 203 -15.27 -29.63 13.30
N LYS A 204 -15.34 -30.63 12.41
CA LYS A 204 -14.43 -30.73 11.25
C LYS A 204 -14.63 -29.62 10.22
N LEU A 205 -15.86 -29.12 10.07
CA LEU A 205 -16.21 -28.08 9.10
C LEU A 205 -15.92 -26.66 9.61
N ALA A 206 -16.22 -26.41 10.88
CA ALA A 206 -16.24 -25.08 11.47
C ALA A 206 -15.05 -24.77 12.40
N ALA A 207 -14.32 -25.79 12.86
CA ALA A 207 -13.20 -25.62 13.79
C ALA A 207 -11.83 -25.97 13.18
N GLY A 208 -10.78 -25.31 13.69
CA GLY A 208 -9.37 -25.54 13.31
C GLY A 208 -8.75 -24.42 12.46
N GLU A 209 -7.43 -24.45 12.33
CA GLU A 209 -6.66 -23.41 11.63
C GLU A 209 -6.97 -23.33 10.12
N ASN A 210 -7.28 -24.48 9.51
CA ASN A 210 -7.60 -24.62 8.08
C ASN A 210 -9.04 -25.08 7.81
N ALA A 211 -9.97 -24.64 8.67
CA ALA A 211 -11.38 -25.05 8.61
C ALA A 211 -12.02 -24.78 7.22
N PRO A 212 -12.75 -25.75 6.65
CA PRO A 212 -13.46 -25.60 5.37
C PRO A 212 -14.39 -24.39 5.29
N ILE A 213 -15.00 -23.98 6.40
CA ILE A 213 -15.90 -22.81 6.46
C ILE A 213 -15.23 -21.50 6.00
N ASN A 214 -13.89 -21.41 6.07
CA ASN A 214 -13.14 -20.23 5.66
C ASN A 214 -12.67 -20.29 4.20
N LYS A 215 -12.91 -21.41 3.51
CA LYS A 215 -12.42 -21.64 2.16
C LYS A 215 -13.54 -21.38 1.16
N VAL A 216 -13.20 -20.63 0.12
CA VAL A 216 -14.09 -20.31 -0.99
C VAL A 216 -13.31 -20.58 -2.26
N TYR A 217 -13.93 -21.27 -3.21
CA TYR A 217 -13.39 -21.41 -4.55
C TYR A 217 -13.62 -20.08 -5.28
N LYS A 218 -12.52 -19.37 -5.55
CA LYS A 218 -12.53 -18.08 -6.25
C LYS A 218 -11.43 -18.09 -7.31
N PRO A 219 -11.61 -17.39 -8.44
CA PRO A 219 -10.55 -17.27 -9.43
C PRO A 219 -9.33 -16.59 -8.79
N GLU A 220 -8.16 -17.20 -8.96
CA GLU A 220 -6.91 -16.58 -8.56
C GLU A 220 -6.61 -15.41 -9.51
N LEU A 221 -6.30 -14.24 -8.95
CA LEU A 221 -5.97 -13.07 -9.75
C LEU A 221 -4.49 -13.18 -10.15
N VAL A 222 -4.22 -13.96 -11.19
CA VAL A 222 -2.87 -14.10 -11.73
C VAL A 222 -2.52 -12.81 -12.47
N THR A 223 -1.95 -11.83 -11.77
CA THR A 223 -1.26 -10.73 -12.43
C THR A 223 0.10 -11.25 -12.88
N LEU A 224 0.26 -11.50 -14.18
CA LEU A 224 1.61 -11.61 -14.74
C LEU A 224 2.33 -10.30 -14.41
N ALA A 225 3.57 -10.40 -13.92
CA ALA A 225 4.42 -9.23 -13.79
C ALA A 225 4.49 -8.53 -15.16
N PRO A 226 4.31 -7.21 -15.23
CA PRO A 226 4.38 -6.51 -16.50
C PRO A 226 5.75 -6.79 -17.14
N PRO A 227 5.80 -6.95 -18.48
CA PRO A 227 7.08 -7.13 -19.16
C PRO A 227 7.98 -5.93 -18.85
N LEU A 228 9.24 -6.20 -18.50
CA LEU A 228 10.22 -5.14 -18.32
C LEU A 228 10.45 -4.47 -19.67
N LEU A 229 10.32 -3.14 -19.73
CA LEU A 229 10.72 -2.37 -20.89
C LEU A 229 12.24 -2.45 -21.01
N ASN A 230 12.74 -2.97 -22.13
CA ASN A 230 14.17 -3.07 -22.38
C ASN A 230 14.69 -1.72 -22.89
N CYS A 231 15.05 -0.81 -22.00
CA CYS A 231 15.61 0.49 -22.35
C CYS A 231 17.11 0.37 -22.64
N GLN A 232 17.48 0.08 -23.90
CA GLN A 232 18.89 -0.02 -24.31
C GLN A 232 19.63 1.33 -24.25
N ASP A 233 18.90 2.45 -24.35
CA ASP A 233 19.45 3.82 -24.39
C ASP A 233 19.33 4.57 -23.05
N GLU A 234 18.95 3.89 -21.97
CA GLU A 234 18.71 4.52 -20.66
C GLU A 234 19.71 4.01 -19.62
N LEU A 235 20.21 4.92 -18.77
CA LEU A 235 21.08 4.56 -17.66
C LEU A 235 20.28 3.72 -16.66
N VAL A 236 20.67 2.46 -16.48
CA VAL A 236 20.10 1.58 -15.45
C VAL A 236 20.41 2.18 -14.08
N TRP A 237 19.38 2.67 -13.39
CA TRP A 237 19.51 3.07 -12.00
C TRP A 237 20.01 1.88 -11.18
N LEU A 238 21.15 2.07 -10.51
CA LEU A 238 21.82 1.03 -9.76
C LEU A 238 20.97 0.69 -8.54
N ASN A 239 20.17 -0.37 -8.67
CA ASN A 239 19.33 -0.85 -7.59
C ASN A 239 20.23 -1.70 -6.70
N ALA A 240 20.78 -1.11 -5.64
CA ALA A 240 21.69 -1.78 -4.69
C ALA A 240 20.91 -2.83 -3.88
N THR A 241 20.63 -3.98 -4.51
CA THR A 241 19.88 -5.09 -3.90
C THR A 241 20.66 -5.76 -2.78
N ASN A 242 22.00 -5.66 -2.81
CA ASN A 242 22.91 -6.22 -1.81
C ASN A 242 23.77 -5.13 -1.13
N PRO A 243 23.29 -4.50 -0.04
CA PRO A 243 24.04 -3.44 0.66
C PRO A 243 25.39 -3.88 1.25
N LYS A 244 25.71 -5.18 1.27
CA LYS A 244 27.00 -5.71 1.74
C LYS A 244 28.10 -5.73 0.67
N GLU A 245 27.75 -5.60 -0.61
CA GLU A 245 28.69 -5.65 -1.74
C GLU A 245 29.17 -4.27 -2.18
N HIS A 246 28.56 -3.21 -1.64
CA HIS A 246 28.86 -1.83 -2.01
C HIS A 246 29.42 -1.06 -0.81
N LEU A 247 30.67 -0.62 -0.92
CA LEU A 247 31.28 0.29 0.04
C LEU A 247 31.12 1.73 -0.48
N VAL A 248 30.60 2.61 0.37
CA VAL A 248 30.48 4.03 0.04
C VAL A 248 31.89 4.65 0.08
N CYS A 249 32.43 4.98 -1.09
CA CYS A 249 33.66 5.76 -1.21
C CYS A 249 33.29 7.23 -1.39
N TYR A 250 33.59 8.06 -0.40
CA TYR A 250 33.47 9.51 -0.52
C TYR A 250 34.75 10.08 -1.13
N ASP A 251 34.59 10.95 -2.13
CA ASP A 251 35.69 11.76 -2.64
C ASP A 251 36.04 12.84 -1.61
N ALA A 252 37.21 12.71 -0.98
CA ALA A 252 37.68 13.65 0.03
C ALA A 252 37.99 15.06 -0.55
N THR A 253 38.01 15.21 -1.87
CA THR A 253 38.23 16.49 -2.55
C THR A 253 36.94 17.25 -2.87
N MET A 254 35.77 16.61 -2.71
CA MET A 254 34.47 17.28 -2.86
C MET A 254 34.30 18.39 -1.83
N CYS A 255 33.92 19.58 -2.31
CA CYS A 255 33.68 20.77 -1.48
C CYS A 255 34.90 21.33 -0.72
N ILE A 256 36.13 21.02 -1.13
CA ILE A 256 37.28 21.85 -0.73
C ILE A 256 37.25 23.11 -1.62
N PRO A 257 36.92 24.30 -1.07
CA PRO A 257 36.99 25.53 -1.85
C PRO A 257 38.45 25.78 -2.27
N ASP A 258 38.67 26.14 -3.53
CA ASP A 258 39.96 26.63 -4.02
C ASP A 258 40.21 28.04 -3.47
N ILE A 259 40.56 28.12 -2.18
CA ILE A 259 40.81 29.36 -1.45
C ILE A 259 42.00 30.10 -2.10
N ALA A 260 43.02 29.34 -2.54
CA ALA A 260 44.20 29.88 -3.20
C ALA A 260 43.83 30.59 -4.51
N GLY A 261 43.06 29.95 -5.40
CA GLY A 261 42.61 30.57 -6.64
C GLY A 261 41.77 31.83 -6.43
N TYR A 262 40.93 31.86 -5.39
CA TYR A 262 40.14 33.04 -5.05
C TYR A 262 40.99 34.21 -4.55
N GLU A 263 41.93 33.97 -3.63
CA GLU A 263 42.83 34.99 -3.08
C GLU A 263 43.74 35.59 -4.15
N VAL A 264 44.34 34.75 -4.99
CA VAL A 264 45.20 35.17 -6.11
C VAL A 264 44.40 36.05 -7.09
N ARG A 265 43.15 35.68 -7.40
CA ARG A 265 42.27 36.51 -8.24
C ARG A 265 41.91 37.86 -7.60
N GLN A 266 41.74 37.92 -6.28
CA GLN A 266 41.52 39.20 -5.60
C GLN A 266 42.76 40.11 -5.66
N LEU A 267 43.95 39.56 -5.44
CA LEU A 267 45.21 40.30 -5.53
C LEU A 267 45.45 40.82 -6.95
N MET A 268 45.16 40.01 -7.97
CA MET A 268 45.29 40.42 -9.37
C MET A 268 44.31 41.52 -9.76
N ASN A 269 43.07 41.50 -9.25
CA ASN A 269 42.14 42.61 -9.46
C ASN A 269 42.60 43.93 -8.84
N LYS A 270 43.39 43.88 -7.76
CA LYS A 270 44.05 45.08 -7.20
C LYS A 270 45.26 45.49 -8.04
N ALA A 271 46.01 44.52 -8.57
CA ALA A 271 47.20 44.76 -9.40
C ALA A 271 46.90 45.53 -10.71
N TYR A 272 45.71 45.38 -11.30
CA TYR A 272 45.31 46.17 -12.47
C TYR A 272 45.07 47.65 -12.17
N LYS A 273 44.74 47.99 -10.91
CA LYS A 273 44.32 49.36 -10.53
C LYS A 273 45.44 50.17 -9.89
N ALA A 274 46.39 49.51 -9.24
CA ALA A 274 47.48 50.16 -8.51
C ALA A 274 48.64 49.19 -8.27
N ALA A 275 49.81 49.75 -7.94
CA ALA A 275 50.96 48.99 -7.48
C ALA A 275 50.63 48.21 -6.19
N LEU A 276 50.89 46.91 -6.19
CA LEU A 276 50.74 46.06 -5.01
C LEU A 276 51.86 46.33 -4.00
N SER A 277 51.55 46.19 -2.72
CA SER A 277 52.57 46.24 -1.67
C SER A 277 53.53 45.06 -1.77
N LEU A 278 54.79 45.23 -1.36
CA LEU A 278 55.80 44.16 -1.36
C LEU A 278 55.32 42.82 -0.75
N PRO A 279 54.61 42.77 0.41
CA PRO A 279 54.10 41.51 0.93
C PRO A 279 53.01 40.88 0.04
N GLN A 280 52.17 41.69 -0.60
CA GLN A 280 51.14 41.18 -1.53
C GLN A 280 51.76 40.65 -2.82
N GLN A 281 52.82 41.28 -3.32
CA GLN A 281 53.58 40.77 -4.46
C GLN A 281 54.22 39.42 -4.13
N GLN A 282 54.86 39.28 -2.97
CA GLN A 282 55.45 38.01 -2.52
C GLN A 282 54.40 36.90 -2.34
N GLN A 283 53.24 37.23 -1.77
CA GLN A 283 52.14 36.26 -1.63
C GLN A 283 51.64 35.77 -2.99
N LEU A 284 51.37 36.69 -3.93
CA LEU A 284 50.88 36.34 -5.26
C LEU A 284 51.88 35.47 -6.02
N LEU A 285 53.16 35.84 -6.02
CA LEU A 285 54.21 35.10 -6.69
C LEU A 285 54.44 33.73 -6.03
N GLY A 286 54.41 33.65 -4.70
CA GLY A 286 54.58 32.39 -3.97
C GLY A 286 53.46 31.38 -4.25
N GLU A 287 52.21 31.82 -4.39
CA GLU A 287 51.10 30.92 -4.78
C GLU A 287 51.22 30.48 -6.26
N LEU A 288 51.71 31.36 -7.14
CA LEU A 288 51.97 31.01 -8.55
C LEU A 288 53.16 30.05 -8.74
N GLU A 289 54.13 30.07 -7.83
CA GLU A 289 55.22 29.09 -7.79
C GLU A 289 54.74 27.72 -7.30
N LYS A 290 53.83 27.69 -6.31
CA LYS A 290 53.24 26.45 -5.79
C LYS A 290 52.35 25.76 -6.82
N ASP A 291 51.49 26.51 -7.51
CA ASP A 291 50.65 25.99 -8.59
C ASP A 291 50.69 26.88 -9.85
N PRO A 292 51.48 26.51 -10.87
CA PRO A 292 51.60 27.28 -12.10
C PRO A 292 50.31 27.28 -12.94
N LYS A 293 49.34 26.39 -12.67
CA LYS A 293 48.05 26.38 -13.39
C LYS A 293 47.11 27.48 -12.92
N LEU A 294 47.34 28.10 -11.76
CA LEU A 294 46.53 29.22 -11.26
C LEU A 294 46.52 30.41 -12.22
N VAL A 295 47.54 30.53 -13.07
CA VAL A 295 47.63 31.59 -14.09
C VAL A 295 46.43 31.58 -15.05
N TYR A 296 45.84 30.41 -15.32
CA TYR A 296 44.63 30.27 -16.12
C TYR A 296 43.35 30.72 -15.40
N HIS A 297 43.39 30.82 -14.06
CA HIS A 297 42.24 31.14 -13.20
C HIS A 297 42.28 32.56 -12.61
N ILE A 298 43.42 33.24 -12.74
CA ILE A 298 43.64 34.63 -12.33
C ILE A 298 42.75 35.63 -13.10
N GLY A 299 42.29 35.27 -14.30
CA GLY A 299 41.42 36.13 -15.10
C GLY A 299 42.17 37.30 -15.75
N LEU A 300 43.46 37.13 -16.05
CA LEU A 300 44.19 38.01 -16.95
C LEU A 300 43.61 37.87 -18.35
N THR A 301 43.30 39.02 -18.97
CA THR A 301 42.90 39.10 -20.38
C THR A 301 43.87 40.02 -21.11
N PRO A 302 44.06 39.84 -22.43
CA PRO A 302 45.01 40.65 -23.19
C PRO A 302 44.77 42.17 -23.03
N GLN A 303 43.51 42.58 -22.95
CA GLN A 303 43.11 43.99 -22.77
C GLN A 303 43.55 44.60 -21.43
N LYS A 304 43.69 43.80 -20.37
CA LYS A 304 44.13 44.27 -19.04
C LYS A 304 45.64 44.21 -18.84
N LEU A 305 46.37 43.64 -19.80
CA LEU A 305 47.82 43.54 -19.74
C LEU A 305 48.53 44.91 -19.65
N PRO A 306 48.13 45.97 -20.40
CA PRO A 306 48.76 47.28 -20.28
C PRO A 306 48.69 47.85 -18.87
N GLU A 307 47.51 47.74 -18.24
CA GLU A 307 47.28 48.21 -16.87
C GLU A 307 48.14 47.45 -15.85
N LEU A 308 48.34 46.14 -16.06
CA LEU A 308 49.20 45.34 -15.20
C LEU A 308 50.68 45.69 -15.36
N VAL A 309 51.13 45.90 -16.60
CA VAL A 309 52.52 46.25 -16.92
C VAL A 309 52.89 47.60 -16.31
N GLU A 310 52.02 48.61 -16.44
CA GLU A 310 52.28 49.95 -15.89
C GLU A 310 52.30 49.99 -14.36
N ASN A 311 51.43 49.22 -13.69
CA ASN A 311 51.32 49.24 -12.24
C ASN A 311 52.25 48.24 -11.53
N ASN A 312 52.50 47.08 -12.14
CA ASN A 312 53.17 45.93 -11.51
C ASN A 312 54.00 45.11 -12.54
N PRO A 313 55.12 45.65 -13.06
CA PRO A 313 55.90 45.04 -14.15
C PRO A 313 56.48 43.66 -13.78
N LEU A 314 56.92 43.45 -12.53
CA LEU A 314 57.47 42.17 -12.09
C LEU A 314 56.43 41.03 -12.11
N ILE A 315 55.18 41.33 -11.73
CA ILE A 315 54.10 40.35 -11.77
C ILE A 315 53.73 40.02 -13.21
N ALA A 316 53.71 41.04 -14.09
CA ALA A 316 53.46 40.83 -15.51
C ALA A 316 54.49 39.88 -16.14
N ILE A 317 55.78 40.01 -15.79
CA ILE A 317 56.84 39.11 -16.26
C ILE A 317 56.57 37.68 -15.83
N GLU A 318 56.38 37.43 -14.53
CA GLU A 318 56.19 36.07 -14.02
C GLU A 318 54.94 35.40 -14.62
N VAL A 319 53.83 36.13 -14.71
CA VAL A 319 52.59 35.62 -15.31
C VAL A 319 52.78 35.30 -16.80
N LEU A 320 53.45 36.17 -17.56
CA LEU A 320 53.73 35.93 -18.98
C LEU A 320 54.68 34.76 -19.19
N LEU A 321 55.70 34.60 -18.33
CA LEU A 321 56.62 33.45 -18.37
C LEU A 321 55.90 32.12 -18.15
N LYS A 322 54.93 32.06 -17.24
CA LYS A 322 54.11 30.84 -17.04
C LYS A 322 53.13 30.59 -18.19
N LEU A 323 52.70 31.63 -18.90
CA LEU A 323 51.83 31.52 -20.08
C LEU A 323 52.58 31.22 -21.39
N MET A 324 53.91 31.18 -21.40
CA MET A 324 54.73 30.98 -22.60
C MET A 324 54.33 29.75 -23.43
N GLN A 325 53.93 28.67 -22.77
CA GLN A 325 53.55 27.41 -23.42
C GLN A 325 52.06 27.38 -23.83
N SER A 326 51.29 28.40 -23.49
CA SER A 326 49.86 28.49 -23.79
C SER A 326 49.62 28.95 -25.22
N LYS A 327 48.55 28.46 -25.86
CA LYS A 327 48.17 28.87 -27.22
C LYS A 327 47.74 30.34 -27.33
N GLN A 328 47.43 30.99 -26.21
CA GLN A 328 46.93 32.36 -26.15
C GLN A 328 48.05 33.40 -26.01
N ILE A 329 49.31 32.99 -25.79
CA ILE A 329 50.44 33.90 -25.55
C ILE A 329 50.67 34.91 -26.70
N THR A 330 50.33 34.53 -27.93
CA THR A 330 50.49 35.38 -29.12
C THR A 330 49.64 36.65 -29.06
N GLU A 331 48.45 36.58 -28.46
CA GLU A 331 47.58 37.75 -28.25
C GLU A 331 48.13 38.70 -27.17
N TYR A 332 48.77 38.15 -26.14
CA TYR A 332 49.42 38.97 -25.12
C TYR A 332 50.65 39.69 -25.69
N PHE A 333 51.44 39.02 -26.52
CA PHE A 333 52.59 39.65 -27.18
C PHE A 333 52.20 40.68 -28.23
N SER A 334 51.13 40.46 -28.99
CA SER A 334 50.66 41.46 -29.95
C SER A 334 50.25 42.76 -29.25
N ILE A 335 49.62 42.68 -28.08
CA ILE A 335 49.30 43.87 -27.29
C ILE A 335 50.58 44.45 -26.67
N LEU A 336 51.46 43.64 -26.09
CA LEU A 336 52.71 44.11 -25.47
C LEU A 336 53.60 44.92 -26.43
N VAL A 337 53.64 44.53 -27.71
CA VAL A 337 54.39 45.26 -28.77
C VAL A 337 53.69 46.56 -29.19
N ASN A 338 52.37 46.62 -29.08
CA ASN A 338 51.55 47.78 -29.47
C ASN A 338 51.27 48.76 -28.31
N MET A 339 51.71 48.45 -27.09
CA MET A 339 51.61 49.37 -25.95
C MET A 339 52.53 50.59 -26.15
N GLU A 340 52.18 51.71 -25.53
CA GLU A 340 53.06 52.88 -25.50
C GLU A 340 54.41 52.53 -24.85
N MET A 341 55.50 53.01 -25.44
CA MET A 341 56.85 52.75 -24.95
C MET A 341 57.06 53.47 -23.61
N SER A 342 57.14 52.70 -22.53
CA SER A 342 57.37 53.15 -21.17
C SER A 342 58.56 52.38 -20.57
N LEU A 343 59.12 52.87 -19.47
CA LEU A 343 60.19 52.15 -18.76
C LEU A 343 59.71 50.75 -18.34
N HIS A 344 58.47 50.65 -17.87
CA HIS A 344 57.87 49.39 -17.44
C HIS A 344 57.63 48.42 -18.60
N SER A 345 57.05 48.88 -19.71
CA SER A 345 56.83 48.02 -20.89
C SER A 345 58.16 47.56 -21.49
N MET A 346 59.17 48.42 -21.52
CA MET A 346 60.51 48.09 -21.98
C MET A 346 61.23 47.10 -21.06
N GLU A 347 61.10 47.24 -19.72
CA GLU A 347 61.67 46.29 -18.76
C GLU A 347 61.05 44.90 -18.93
N VAL A 348 59.73 44.82 -19.07
CA VAL A 348 59.00 43.57 -19.28
C VAL A 348 59.47 42.88 -20.57
N VAL A 349 59.53 43.61 -21.68
CA VAL A 349 60.02 43.06 -22.97
C VAL A 349 61.46 42.57 -22.86
N ASN A 350 62.37 43.37 -22.29
CA ASN A 350 63.78 42.99 -22.15
C ASN A 350 63.96 41.74 -21.26
N ARG A 351 63.24 41.65 -20.13
CA ARG A 351 63.34 40.49 -19.23
C ARG A 351 62.71 39.24 -19.81
N ILE A 352 61.59 39.35 -20.53
CA ILE A 352 60.99 38.20 -21.23
C ILE A 352 61.94 37.73 -22.34
N CYS A 353 62.44 38.63 -23.19
CA CYS A 353 63.40 38.28 -24.25
C CYS A 353 64.66 37.60 -23.68
N ALA A 354 65.22 38.11 -22.58
CA ALA A 354 66.36 37.50 -21.92
C ALA A 354 66.04 36.10 -21.37
N SER A 355 64.87 35.92 -20.74
CA SER A 355 64.45 34.63 -20.18
C SER A 355 64.16 33.59 -21.26
N VAL A 356 63.52 34.00 -22.36
CA VAL A 356 63.27 33.17 -23.55
C VAL A 356 64.59 32.79 -24.22
N TYR A 357 65.50 33.74 -24.39
CA TYR A 357 66.82 33.50 -24.96
C TYR A 357 67.63 32.50 -24.10
N PHE A 358 67.59 32.64 -22.78
CA PHE A 358 68.21 31.69 -21.84
C PHE A 358 67.56 30.29 -21.90
N GLN A 359 66.24 30.20 -21.97
CA GLN A 359 65.53 28.91 -22.09
C GLN A 359 65.86 28.18 -23.41
N LEU A 360 66.04 28.92 -24.51
CA LEU A 360 66.47 28.36 -25.80
C LEU A 360 67.91 27.82 -25.78
N HIS A 361 68.80 28.36 -24.95
CA HIS A 361 70.19 27.89 -24.83
C HIS A 361 70.40 26.73 -23.85
N ILE A 362 69.43 26.42 -22.98
CA ILE A 362 69.50 25.29 -22.04
C ILE A 362 68.99 23.98 -22.68
N HIS A 363 68.27 24.07 -23.80
CA HIS A 363 67.72 22.93 -24.55
C HIS A 363 68.48 22.56 -25.84
N LEU A 364 69.70 23.10 -26.00
CA LEU A 364 70.73 22.66 -26.94
C LEU A 364 71.91 22.14 -26.12
#